data_AF-A0A359F1W4-F1
#
_entry.id   AF-A0A359F1W4-F1
#
_cell.length_a   1.000
_cell.length_b   1.000
_cell.length_c   1.000
_cell.angle_alpha   90.00
_cell.angle_beta   90.00
_cell.angle_gamma   90.00
#
_symmetry.space_group_name_H-M   'P 1'
#
loop_
_entity.id
_entity.type
_entity.pdbx_description
1 polymer ?
#
loop_
_entity_poly.entity_id
_entity_poly.type
_entity_poly.pdbx_seq_one_letter_code
_entity_poly.pdbx_strand_id
1 'polypeptide(L)' 'MATVIGVIRFPGTNCEFDVVEAVEAIGGEATLLWHEDRSLDG' A
#
# COMPACT_ATOMS: atom_id res chain seq x y z
N MET A 1 0.18 5.09 -17.60
CA MET A 1 0.75 5.22 -16.24
C MET A 1 -0.19 4.50 -15.31
N ALA A 2 0.34 3.66 -14.41
CA ALA A 2 -0.48 2.95 -13.42
C ALA A 2 -0.96 3.92 -12.33
N THR A 3 -2.08 3.62 -11.69
CA THR A 3 -2.55 4.39 -10.53
C THR A 3 -1.75 3.96 -9.31
N VAL A 4 -1.18 4.93 -8.59
CA VAL A 4 -0.46 4.68 -7.33
C VAL A 4 -1.46 4.60 -6.18
N ILE A 5 -1.38 3.55 -5.37
CA ILE A 5 -2.27 3.27 -4.25
C ILE A 5 -1.45 3.10 -2.97
N GLY A 6 -1.74 3.90 -1.95
CA GLY A 6 -1.17 3.74 -0.62
C GLY A 6 -1.89 2.64 0.17
N VAL A 7 -1.15 1.67 0.67
CA VAL A 7 -1.61 0.60 1.55
C VAL A 7 -1.13 0.90 2.96
N ILE A 8 -2.06 1.27 3.84
CA ILE A 8 -1.73 1.69 5.20
C ILE A 8 -1.55 0.48 6.11
N ARG A 9 -0.36 0.36 6.71
CA ARG A 9 -0.05 -0.55 7.81
C ARG A 9 -0.34 0.13 9.16
N PHE A 10 -1.12 -0.56 9.98
CA PHE A 10 -1.32 -0.25 11.39
C PHE A 10 -0.51 -1.23 12.27
N PRO A 11 -0.28 -0.91 13.56
CA PRO A 11 0.30 -1.88 14.48
C PRO A 11 -0.61 -3.11 14.58
N GLY A 12 -0.12 -4.27 14.13
CA GLY A 12 -0.84 -5.55 14.21
C GLY A 12 -1.76 -5.88 13.04
N THR A 13 -1.82 -5.08 11.96
CA THR A 13 -2.34 -5.59 10.69
C THR A 13 -1.45 -6.71 10.15
N ASN A 14 -2.06 -7.66 9.44
CA ASN A 14 -1.34 -8.83 8.91
C ASN A 14 -1.42 -8.95 7.38
N CYS A 15 -2.41 -8.32 6.74
CA CYS A 15 -2.74 -8.53 5.34
C CYS A 15 -2.30 -7.37 4.42
N GLU A 16 -1.55 -6.39 4.92
CA GLU A 16 -1.11 -5.26 4.10
C GLU A 16 -0.27 -5.70 2.89
N PHE A 17 0.51 -6.78 3.00
CA PHE A 17 1.27 -7.33 1.88
C PHE A 17 0.38 -8.07 0.88
N ASP A 18 -0.69 -8.75 1.34
CA ASP A 18 -1.67 -9.38 0.46
C ASP A 18 -2.39 -8.32 -0.39
N VAL A 19 -2.62 -7.13 0.17
CA VAL A 19 -3.22 -6.00 -0.54
C VAL A 19 -2.25 -5.42 -1.57
N VAL A 20 -0.96 -5.30 -1.26
CA VAL A 20 0.08 -4.89 -2.21
C VAL A 20 0.07 -5.81 -3.43
N GLU A 21 0.15 -7.12 -3.21
CA GLU A 21 0.09 -8.14 -4.27
C GLU A 21 -1.21 -8.04 -5.09
N ALA A 22 -2.35 -7.85 -4.44
CA ALA A 22 -3.64 -7.73 -5.13
C ALA A 22 -3.71 -6.48 -6.02
N VAL A 23 -3.15 -5.35 -5.58
CA VAL A 23 -3.08 -4.10 -6.36
C VAL A 23 -2.19 -4.27 -7.59
N GLU A 24 -1.02 -4.88 -7.43
CA GLU A 24 -0.08 -5.13 -8.53
C GLU A 24 -0.67 -6.11 -9.55
N ALA A 25 -1.34 -7.17 -9.09
CA ALA A 25 -1.99 -8.17 -9.93
C ALA A 25 -3.08 -7.58 -10.87
N ILE A 26 -3.69 -6.46 -10.50
CA ILE A 26 -4.70 -5.77 -11.31
C ILE A 26 -4.15 -4.57 -12.11
N GLY A 27 -2.82 -4.42 -12.15
CA GLY A 27 -2.12 -3.39 -12.93
C GLY A 27 -2.01 -2.02 -12.25
N GLY A 28 -2.23 -1.96 -10.93
CA GLY A 28 -1.91 -0.80 -10.10
C GLY A 28 -0.45 -0.83 -9.63
N GLU A 29 -0.02 0.27 -9.00
CA GLU A 29 1.24 0.35 -8.27
C GLU A 29 0.93 0.57 -6.79
N ALA A 30 1.53 -0.23 -5.90
CA ALA A 30 1.26 -0.16 -4.48
C ALA A 30 2.44 0.44 -3.71
N THR A 31 2.16 1.26 -2.70
CA THR A 31 3.15 1.76 -1.75
C THR A 31 2.70 1.47 -0.34
N LEU A 32 3.58 0.91 0.47
CA LEU A 32 3.31 0.58 1.86
C LEU A 32 3.59 1.79 2.74
N LEU A 33 2.61 2.21 3.53
CA LEU A 33 2.69 3.40 4.38
C LEU A 33 2.48 3.02 5.84
N TRP A 34 3.25 3.60 6.73
CA TRP A 34 2.94 3.58 8.15
C TRP A 34 1.74 4.49 8.44
N HIS A 35 0.89 4.13 9.40
CA HIS A 35 -0.33 4.91 9.68
C HIS A 35 -0.09 6.36 10.14
N GLU A 36 1.15 6.72 10.48
CA GLU A 36 1.53 8.10 10.84
C GLU A 36 2.10 8.89 9.67
N ASP A 37 2.35 8.24 8.52
CA ASP A 37 2.84 8.90 7.32
C ASP A 37 1.81 9.89 6.78
N ARG A 38 2.30 11.03 6.30
CA ARG A 38 1.47 12.15 5.83
C ARG A 38 1.55 12.38 4.33
N SER A 39 2.30 11.53 3.64
CA SER A 39 2.55 11.59 2.20
C SER A 39 2.74 10.18 1.66
N LEU A 40 2.72 10.05 0.34
CA LEU A 40 3.00 8.79 -0.35
C LEU A 40 4.51 8.57 -0.55
N ASP A 41 5.36 9.54 -0.20
CA ASP A 41 6.82 9.51 -0.40
C ASP A 41 7.60 8.77 0.70
N GLY A 42 6.92 7.91 1.49
CA GLY A 42 7.46 7.25 2.69
C GLY A 42 8.71 6.41 2.45
#